data_AF-A0A9P6SWJ5-F1
#
_entry.id   AF-A0A9P6SWJ5-F1
#
_cell.length_a   1.000
_cell.length_b   1.000
_cell.length_c   1.000
_cell.angle_alpha   90.00
_cell.angle_beta   90.00
_cell.angle_gamma   90.00
#
_symmetry.space_group_name_H-M   'P 1'
#
loop_
_entity.id
_entity.type
_entity.pdbx_description
1 polymer ?
#
loop_
_entity_poly.entity_id
_entity_poly.type
_entity_poly.pdbx_seq_one_letter_code
_entity_poly.pdbx_strand_id
1 'polypeptide(L)' 'MPREIKIHVFRYLSTFQLVRISRVSRSWRGLAMDGSLWKAIDVTRYYKTIQDNQLRILGTAASGFLRYANF' A
#
# COMPACT_ATOMS: atom_id res chain seq x y z
N MET A 1 1.36 11.38 18.02
CA MET A 1 1.57 11.87 16.64
C MET A 1 0.26 11.77 15.86
N PRO A 2 -0.21 12.85 15.23
CA PRO A 2 -1.45 12.87 14.42
C PRO A 2 -1.44 11.88 13.27
N ARG A 3 -2.61 11.44 12.82
CA ARG A 3 -2.78 10.41 11.77
C ARG A 3 -2.19 10.89 10.44
N GLU A 4 -2.45 12.14 10.10
CA GLU A 4 -2.09 12.79 8.85
C GLU A 4 -0.57 12.85 8.69
N ILE A 5 0.15 13.16 9.78
CA ILE A 5 1.62 13.21 9.76
C ILE A 5 2.19 11.80 9.59
N LYS A 6 1.61 10.77 10.22
CA LYS A 6 2.06 9.37 10.01
C LYS A 6 1.86 8.93 8.56
N ILE A 7 0.73 9.28 7.95
CA ILE A 7 0.46 9.01 6.52
C ILE A 7 1.44 9.77 5.64
N HIS A 8 1.75 11.02 5.99
CA HIS A 8 2.75 11.81 5.28
C HIS A 8 4.12 11.13 5.28
N VAL A 9 4.54 10.56 6.41
CA VAL A 9 5.77 9.74 6.48
C VAL A 9 5.65 8.50 5.59
N PHE A 10 4.51 7.79 5.61
CA PHE A 10 4.31 6.58 4.83
C PHE A 10 4.31 6.83 3.32
N ARG A 11 4.00 8.05 2.88
CA ARG A 11 4.02 8.43 1.46
C ARG A 11 5.41 8.34 0.81
N TYR A 12 6.47 8.32 1.61
CA TYR A 12 7.84 8.13 1.13
C TYR A 12 8.23 6.65 0.97
N LEU A 13 7.34 5.73 1.33
CA LEU A 13 7.56 4.29 1.20
C LEU A 13 7.10 3.80 -0.16
N SER A 14 7.87 2.88 -0.75
CA SER A 14 7.45 2.14 -1.94
C SER A 14 6.27 1.21 -1.64
N THR A 15 5.56 0.77 -2.70
CA THR A 15 4.51 -0.26 -2.64
C THR A 15 4.92 -1.45 -1.77
N PHE A 16 6.16 -1.95 -1.95
CA PHE A 16 6.69 -3.07 -1.17
C PHE A 16 6.90 -2.74 0.31
N GLN A 17 7.47 -1.57 0.60
CA GLN A 17 7.68 -1.14 1.98
C GLN A 17 6.33 -0.97 2.69
N LEU A 18 5.32 -0.38 2.03
CA LEU A 18 3.96 -0.26 2.55
C LEU A 18 3.34 -1.62 2.89
N VAL A 19 3.48 -2.61 2.00
CA VAL A 19 3.03 -3.99 2.28
C VAL A 19 3.74 -4.56 3.51
N ARG A 20 5.07 -4.41 3.63
CA ARG A 20 5.83 -4.92 4.79
C ARG A 20 5.40 -4.26 6.09
N ILE A 21 5.32 -2.93 6.11
CA ILE A 21 5.01 -2.19 7.32
C ILE A 21 3.56 -2.39 7.78
N SER A 22 2.65 -2.75 6.86
CA SER A 22 1.27 -3.14 7.19
C SER A 22 1.18 -4.38 8.10
N ARG A 23 2.24 -5.21 8.14
CA ARG A 23 2.31 -6.43 8.96
C ARG A 23 2.83 -6.19 10.38
N VAL A 24 3.32 -4.98 10.69
CA VAL A 24 3.94 -4.66 11.97
C VAL A 24 2.92 -4.60 13.11
N SER A 25 1.75 -3.99 12.87
CA SER A 25 0.67 -3.91 13.86
C SER A 25 -0.67 -3.58 13.20
N ARG A 26 -1.78 -3.77 13.94
CA ARG A 26 -3.12 -3.39 13.46
C ARG A 26 -3.22 -1.89 13.14
N SER A 27 -2.59 -1.04 13.93
CA SER A 27 -2.55 0.41 13.69
C SER A 27 -1.78 0.75 12.42
N TRP A 28 -0.64 0.13 12.21
CA TRP A 28 0.18 0.34 11.02
C TRP A 28 -0.51 -0.19 9.76
N ARG A 29 -1.22 -1.32 9.87
CA ARG A 29 -2.08 -1.81 8.79
C ARG A 29 -3.13 -0.77 8.40
N GLY A 30 -3.81 -0.17 9.36
CA GLY A 30 -4.82 0.88 9.08
C GLY A 30 -4.23 2.11 8.38
N LEU A 31 -3.00 2.50 8.73
CA LEU A 31 -2.30 3.62 8.08
C LEU A 31 -1.80 3.25 6.67
N ALA A 32 -1.19 2.08 6.51
CA ALA A 32 -0.66 1.61 5.24
C ALA A 32 -1.75 1.31 4.22
N MET A 33 -2.99 1.04 4.65
CA MET A 33 -4.14 0.80 3.77
C MET A 33 -4.90 2.10 3.42
N ASP A 34 -4.39 3.27 3.79
CA ASP A 34 -4.97 4.54 3.36
C ASP A 34 -4.82 4.70 1.84
N GLY A 35 -5.94 4.88 1.13
CA GLY A 35 -5.95 4.91 -0.33
C GLY A 35 -5.08 6.00 -0.94
N SER A 36 -4.83 7.10 -0.24
CA SER A 36 -3.97 8.18 -0.74
C SER A 36 -2.50 7.76 -0.95
N LEU A 37 -2.08 6.64 -0.33
CA LEU A 37 -0.76 6.04 -0.48
C LEU A 37 -0.63 5.15 -1.73
N TRP A 38 -1.75 4.71 -2.30
CA TRP A 38 -1.79 3.72 -3.39
C TRP A 38 -2.19 4.33 -4.73
N LYS A 39 -1.76 5.56 -5.01
CA LYS A 39 -1.93 6.18 -6.34
C LYS A 39 -1.20 5.40 -7.45
N ALA A 40 -0.19 4.64 -7.02
CA ALA A 40 0.79 3.94 -7.81
C ALA A 40 0.96 2.54 -7.23
N ILE A 41 0.69 1.50 -8.00
CA ILE A 41 1.00 0.13 -7.63
C ILE A 41 2.02 -0.41 -8.62
N ASP A 42 3.23 -0.70 -8.14
CA ASP A 42 4.23 -1.39 -8.94
C ASP A 42 4.54 -2.74 -8.29
N VAL A 43 4.17 -3.81 -8.99
CA VAL A 43 4.44 -5.20 -8.58
C VAL A 43 5.35 -5.94 -9.57
N THR A 44 5.89 -5.25 -10.58
CA THR A 44 6.72 -5.86 -11.63
C THR A 44 7.88 -6.69 -11.10
N ARG A 45 8.49 -6.23 -9.99
CA ARG A 45 9.62 -6.93 -9.34
C ARG A 45 9.25 -8.28 -8.71
N TYR A 46 7.97 -8.56 -8.48
CA TYR A 46 7.53 -9.76 -7.77
C TYR A 46 6.14 -10.26 -8.22
N TYR A 47 5.74 -9.94 -9.45
CA TYR A 47 4.46 -10.39 -10.03
C TYR A 47 4.30 -11.92 -9.97
N LYS A 48 5.41 -12.66 -10.11
CA LYS A 48 5.43 -14.13 -10.00
C LYS A 48 5.26 -14.67 -8.58
N THR A 49 5.43 -13.82 -7.56
CA THR A 49 5.46 -14.21 -6.14
C THR A 49 4.30 -13.61 -5.35
N ILE A 50 3.71 -12.52 -5.84
CA ILE A 50 2.54 -11.91 -5.22
C ILE A 50 1.33 -12.84 -5.36
N GLN A 51 0.66 -13.11 -4.25
CA GLN A 51 -0.56 -13.92 -4.24
C GLN A 51 -1.74 -13.09 -4.73
N ASP A 52 -2.71 -13.73 -5.40
CA ASP A 52 -3.93 -13.08 -5.90
C ASP A 52 -4.68 -12.31 -4.80
N ASN A 53 -4.76 -12.89 -3.60
CA ASN A 53 -5.38 -12.24 -2.45
C ASN A 53 -4.68 -10.93 -2.06
N GLN A 54 -3.35 -10.84 -2.21
CA GLN A 54 -2.61 -9.60 -1.92
C GLN A 54 -2.93 -8.53 -2.97
N LEU A 55 -3.01 -8.89 -4.24
CA LEU A 55 -3.45 -7.99 -5.31
C LEU A 55 -4.85 -7.43 -5.05
N ARG A 56 -5.80 -8.27 -4.64
CA ARG A 56 -7.15 -7.82 -4.23
C ARG A 56 -7.10 -6.85 -3.06
N ILE A 57 -6.31 -7.14 -2.02
CA ILE A 57 -6.16 -6.23 -0.87
C ILE A 57 -5.60 -4.88 -1.32
N LEU A 58 -4.59 -4.87 -2.19
CA LEU A 58 -4.01 -3.64 -2.72
C LEU A 58 -5.01 -2.85 -3.58
N GLY A 59 -5.79 -3.53 -4.42
CA GLY A 59 -6.86 -2.90 -5.20
C GLY A 59 -7.93 -2.26 -4.32
N THR A 60 -8.37 -2.97 -3.27
CA THR A 60 -9.33 -2.44 -2.29
C THR A 60 -8.75 -1.26 -1.52
N ALA A 61 -7.49 -1.32 -1.11
CA ALA A 61 -6.82 -0.22 -0.42
C ALA A 61 -6.72 1.02 -1.31
N ALA A 62 -6.37 0.84 -2.59
CA ALA A 62 -6.28 1.94 -3.55
C ALA A 62 -7.63 2.58 -3.85
N SER A 63 -8.71 1.81 -3.89
CA SER A 63 -10.06 2.32 -4.13
C SER A 63 -10.08 3.29 -5.32
N GLY A 64 -10.69 4.48 -5.19
CA GLY A 64 -10.71 5.53 -6.22
C GLY A 64 -9.43 6.36 -6.38
N PHE A 65 -8.35 6.05 -5.65
CA PHE A 65 -7.09 6.80 -5.73
C PHE A 65 -6.11 6.26 -6.75
N LEU A 66 -6.31 5.02 -7.23
CA LEU A 66 -5.39 4.37 -8.17
C LEU A 66 -5.34 5.15 -9.49
N ARG A 67 -4.13 5.51 -9.93
CA ARG A 67 -3.90 6.20 -11.21
C ARG A 67 -3.16 5.33 -12.20
N TYR A 68 -2.21 4.53 -11.72
CA TYR A 68 -1.45 3.61 -12.55
C TYR A 68 -1.09 2.35 -11.76
N ALA A 69 -1.10 1.24 -12.47
CA ALA A 69 -0.66 -0.05 -11.96
C ALA A 69 0.24 -0.73 -12.99
N ASN A 70 1.43 -1.14 -12.54
CA ASN A 70 2.38 -1.91 -13.33
C ASN A 70 2.43 -3.32 -12.74
N PHE A 71 2.13 -4.31 -13.58
CA PHE A 71 2.09 -5.72 -13.24
C PHE A 71 3.25 -6.46 -13.89
#